data_AF-A0A419YC18-F1
#
_entry.id   AF-A0A419YC18-F1
#
_cell.length_a   1.000
_cell.length_b   1.000
_cell.length_c   1.000
_cell.angle_alpha   90.00
_cell.angle_beta   90.00
_cell.angle_gamma   90.00
#
_symmetry.space_group_name_H-M   'P 1'
#
loop_
_entity.id
_entity.type
_entity.pdbx_description
1 polymer ?
#
loop_
_entity_poly.entity_id
_entity_poly.type
_entity_poly.pdbx_seq_one_letter_code
_entity_poly.pdbx_strand_id
1 'polypeptide(L)'
;MTPDRGSAAGAPGGTTGGSTGGHGKRFPGYRSLDRRPHWDAVTAAVVTARVAGPRPPLRLFTPAEEAAARALLNRLLDDPPVDLLPMIDARLAERETDGWHYADLPPDDRAWPLTLRALDEDAGALPGRSPS
;
A
#
# COMPACT_ATOMS: atom_id res chain seq x y z
N MET A 1 -55.17 -25.65 11.98
CA MET A 1 -54.89 -26.19 10.64
C MET A 1 -53.61 -25.55 10.13
N THR A 2 -52.47 -26.22 10.34
CA THR A 2 -51.18 -25.92 9.68
C THR A 2 -51.20 -26.58 8.30
N PRO A 3 -50.66 -25.94 7.26
CA PRO A 3 -49.31 -26.25 6.77
C PRO A 3 -48.59 -24.94 6.37
N ASP A 4 -47.34 -24.88 5.93
CA ASP A 4 -46.14 -25.72 5.94
C ASP A 4 -45.05 -24.79 5.36
N ARG A 5 -43.83 -24.86 5.90
CA ARG A 5 -42.67 -24.07 5.43
C ARG A 5 -41.89 -24.94 4.46
N GLY A 6 -41.77 -24.51 3.19
CA GLY A 6 -40.96 -25.18 2.17
C GLY A 6 -40.19 -24.22 1.26
N SER A 7 -38.93 -23.96 1.65
CA SER A 7 -37.69 -23.79 0.87
C SER A 7 -37.67 -23.32 -0.60
N ALA A 8 -36.85 -22.29 -0.89
CA ALA A 8 -35.86 -22.20 -1.99
C ALA A 8 -34.99 -20.94 -1.76
N ALA A 9 -33.72 -21.03 -1.35
CA ALA A 9 -32.51 -21.28 -2.15
C ALA A 9 -32.07 -20.08 -3.02
N GLY A 10 -30.86 -19.55 -2.76
CA GLY A 10 -29.95 -19.07 -3.83
C GLY A 10 -29.36 -17.65 -3.79
N ALA A 11 -28.30 -17.47 -2.97
CA ALA A 11 -27.06 -16.69 -3.27
C ALA A 11 -27.09 -15.15 -3.45
N PRO A 12 -25.93 -14.45 -3.39
CA PRO A 12 -24.65 -14.78 -2.74
C PRO A 12 -24.28 -13.79 -1.62
N GLY A 13 -23.62 -14.31 -0.59
CA GLY A 13 -22.94 -13.48 0.41
C GLY A 13 -21.82 -12.68 -0.26
N GLY A 14 -21.95 -11.36 -0.20
CA GLY A 14 -20.86 -10.46 -0.58
C GLY A 14 -19.72 -10.58 0.42
N THR A 15 -18.71 -11.37 0.06
CA THR A 15 -17.41 -11.34 0.74
C THR A 15 -16.81 -9.95 0.50
N THR A 16 -17.05 -9.03 1.44
CA THR A 16 -16.31 -7.78 1.50
C THR A 16 -14.90 -8.14 1.98
N GLY A 17 -14.00 -8.32 1.01
CA GLY A 17 -12.56 -8.43 1.24
C GLY A 17 -12.03 -7.12 1.81
N GLY A 18 -12.30 -6.87 3.09
CA GLY A 18 -11.67 -5.81 3.86
C GLY A 18 -10.28 -6.28 4.23
N SER A 19 -9.27 -5.77 3.51
CA SER A 19 -7.86 -5.92 3.83
C SER A 19 -7.64 -5.73 5.33
N THR A 20 -7.43 -6.86 6.02
CA THR A 20 -6.75 -6.89 7.30
C THR A 20 -5.43 -6.15 7.07
N GLY A 21 -5.15 -5.04 7.79
CA GLY A 21 -3.88 -4.27 7.87
C GLY A 21 -3.01 -4.65 9.10
N GLY A 22 -1.71 -4.37 9.07
CA GLY A 22 -0.63 -4.79 10.00
C GLY A 22 -0.72 -4.40 11.48
N HIS A 23 -1.78 -4.77 12.19
CA HIS A 23 -1.86 -4.60 13.66
C HIS A 23 -1.69 -5.92 14.44
N GLY A 24 -1.62 -7.05 13.74
CA GLY A 24 -1.77 -8.39 14.33
C GLY A 24 -0.84 -8.74 15.49
N LYS A 25 0.39 -8.18 15.54
CA LYS A 25 1.36 -8.51 16.60
C LYS A 25 1.41 -7.51 17.76
N ARG A 26 1.25 -6.21 17.49
CA ARG A 26 1.34 -5.17 18.54
C ARG A 26 -0.01 -4.89 19.20
N PHE A 27 -1.10 -4.94 18.41
CA PHE A 27 -2.47 -4.71 18.88
C PHE A 27 -3.43 -5.69 18.18
N PRO A 28 -3.49 -6.95 18.63
CA PRO A 28 -4.33 -7.97 18.02
C PRO A 28 -5.80 -7.54 17.94
N GLY A 29 -6.40 -7.68 16.76
CA GLY A 29 -7.82 -7.34 16.53
C GLY A 29 -8.14 -5.85 16.47
N TYR A 30 -7.19 -4.96 16.77
CA TYR A 30 -7.44 -3.53 16.66
C TYR A 30 -7.45 -3.10 15.19
N ARG A 31 -8.37 -2.22 14.81
CA ARG A 31 -8.43 -1.53 13.51
C ARG A 31 -8.76 -0.07 13.75
N SER A 32 -7.92 0.84 13.25
CA SER A 32 -8.19 2.29 13.38
C SER A 32 -9.51 2.70 12.73
N LEU A 33 -9.92 2.07 11.63
CA LEU A 33 -11.18 2.35 10.95
C LEU A 33 -12.43 1.88 11.72
N ASP A 34 -12.29 1.00 12.71
CA ASP A 34 -13.44 0.60 13.55
C ASP A 34 -13.85 1.70 14.51
N ARG A 35 -13.00 2.73 14.69
CA ARG A 35 -13.30 3.91 15.50
C ARG A 35 -14.18 4.94 14.79
N ARG A 36 -14.51 4.75 13.50
CA ARG A 36 -15.34 5.65 12.69
C ARG A 36 -16.62 6.16 13.37
N PRO A 37 -17.39 5.34 14.12
CA PRO A 37 -18.61 5.81 14.80
C PRO A 37 -18.37 6.90 15.86
N HIS A 38 -17.13 7.11 16.29
CA HIS A 38 -16.76 8.13 17.28
C HIS A 38 -16.24 9.43 16.65
N TRP A 39 -16.13 9.51 15.34
CA TRP A 39 -15.67 10.69 14.63
C TRP A 39 -16.87 11.52 14.17
N ASP A 40 -16.67 12.84 14.06
CA ASP A 40 -17.63 13.66 13.33
C ASP A 40 -17.67 13.27 11.84
N ALA A 41 -18.74 13.65 11.15
CA ALA A 41 -18.98 13.27 9.76
C ALA A 41 -17.87 13.74 8.80
N VAL A 42 -17.27 14.91 9.06
CA VAL A 42 -16.19 15.46 8.20
C VAL A 42 -14.92 14.65 8.38
N THR A 43 -14.53 14.38 9.63
CA THR A 43 -13.37 13.53 9.94
C THR A 43 -13.56 12.12 9.37
N ALA A 44 -14.74 11.53 9.54
CA ALA A 44 -15.04 10.20 9.00
C ALA A 44 -14.93 10.15 7.47
N ALA A 45 -15.44 11.17 6.77
CA ALA A 45 -15.32 11.27 5.32
C ALA A 45 -13.86 11.41 4.87
N VAL A 46 -13.09 12.34 5.47
CA VAL A 46 -11.69 12.59 5.09
C VAL A 46 -10.80 11.38 5.33
N VAL A 47 -10.90 10.75 6.51
CA VAL A 47 -10.08 9.56 6.83
C VAL A 47 -10.47 8.38 5.94
N THR A 48 -11.76 8.14 5.71
CA THR A 48 -12.22 7.06 4.82
C THR A 48 -11.73 7.28 3.39
N ALA A 49 -11.82 8.51 2.87
CA ALA A 49 -11.33 8.84 1.54
C ALA A 49 -9.82 8.63 1.39
N ARG A 50 -9.03 8.93 2.43
CA ARG A 50 -7.58 8.70 2.40
C ARG A 50 -7.19 7.22 2.46
N VAL A 51 -7.97 6.40 3.18
CA VAL A 51 -7.64 4.98 3.37
C VAL A 51 -8.20 4.11 2.24
N ALA A 52 -9.42 4.37 1.77
CA ALA A 52 -10.13 3.55 0.78
C ALA A 52 -10.24 4.21 -0.61
N GLY A 53 -9.76 5.45 -0.77
CA GLY A 53 -9.81 6.16 -2.04
C GLY A 53 -8.89 5.55 -3.11
N PRO A 54 -9.19 5.79 -4.39
CA PRO A 54 -8.34 5.34 -5.49
C PRO A 54 -6.94 5.93 -5.35
N ARG A 55 -5.92 5.08 -5.53
CA ARG A 55 -4.53 5.52 -5.60
C ARG A 55 -4.26 6.08 -6.99
N PRO A 56 -3.62 7.26 -7.12
CA PRO A 56 -3.22 7.76 -8.43
C PRO A 56 -2.20 6.80 -9.08
N PRO A 57 -2.12 6.76 -10.42
CA PRO A 57 -1.06 6.02 -11.08
C PRO A 57 0.31 6.60 -10.72
N LEU A 58 1.35 5.77 -10.77
CA LEU A 58 2.73 6.23 -10.54
C LEU A 58 3.13 7.21 -11.63
N ARG A 59 3.82 8.28 -11.24
CA ARG A 59 4.24 9.39 -12.12
C ARG A 59 5.75 9.49 -12.24
N LEU A 60 6.49 9.11 -11.19
CA LEU A 60 7.94 9.22 -11.13
C LEU A 60 8.61 7.95 -11.66
N PHE A 61 8.12 6.78 -11.24
CA PHE A 61 8.79 5.51 -11.51
C PHE A 61 8.46 4.93 -12.89
N THR A 62 9.49 4.40 -13.54
CA THR A 62 9.37 3.47 -14.67
C THR A 62 8.87 2.09 -14.19
N PRO A 63 8.38 1.22 -15.10
CA PRO A 63 7.92 -0.11 -14.72
C PRO A 63 8.96 -0.97 -13.99
N ALA A 64 10.25 -0.86 -14.36
CA ALA A 64 11.33 -1.58 -13.69
C ALA A 64 11.57 -1.06 -12.27
N GLU A 65 11.61 0.27 -12.11
CA GLU A 65 11.73 0.91 -10.80
C GLU A 65 10.53 0.61 -9.90
N GLU A 66 9.30 0.57 -10.46
CA GLU A 66 8.11 0.14 -9.72
C GLU A 66 8.28 -1.28 -9.18
N ALA A 67 8.73 -2.23 -10.02
CA ALA A 67 8.92 -3.62 -9.60
C ALA A 67 9.93 -3.74 -8.47
N ALA A 68 11.08 -3.05 -8.58
CA ALA A 68 12.10 -2.99 -7.54
C ALA A 68 11.56 -2.33 -6.25
N ALA A 69 10.82 -1.23 -6.37
CA ALA A 69 10.25 -0.52 -5.22
C ALA A 69 9.21 -1.36 -4.49
N ARG A 70 8.35 -2.08 -5.22
CA ARG A 70 7.39 -3.02 -4.62
C ARG A 70 8.12 -4.14 -3.88
N ALA A 71 9.17 -4.73 -4.47
CA ALA A 71 9.96 -5.75 -3.81
C ALA A 71 10.63 -5.23 -2.53
N LEU A 72 11.21 -4.03 -2.57
CA LEU A 72 11.81 -3.36 -1.42
C LEU A 72 10.77 -3.11 -0.32
N LEU A 73 9.62 -2.51 -0.64
CA LEU A 73 8.57 -2.22 0.33
C LEU A 73 7.98 -3.50 0.92
N ASN A 74 7.78 -4.55 0.13
CA ASN A 74 7.35 -5.85 0.64
C ASN A 74 8.37 -6.47 1.60
N ARG A 75 9.66 -6.15 1.44
CA ARG A 75 10.71 -6.62 2.34
C ARG A 75 10.77 -5.82 3.65
N LEU A 76 10.51 -4.52 3.58
CA LEU A 76 10.60 -3.57 4.70
C LEU A 76 9.32 -3.49 5.53
N LEU A 77 8.15 -3.64 4.91
CA LEU A 77 6.86 -3.50 5.56
C LEU A 77 6.37 -4.85 6.08
N ASP A 78 5.91 -4.86 7.33
CA ASP A 78 5.31 -6.03 7.95
C ASP A 78 3.90 -6.33 7.39
N ASP A 79 3.48 -7.59 7.58
CA ASP A 79 2.17 -8.06 7.16
C ASP A 79 1.04 -7.48 8.04
N PRO A 80 -0.11 -7.10 7.45
CA PRO A 80 -0.34 -6.98 6.00
C PRO A 80 0.13 -5.69 5.31
N PRO A 81 0.61 -5.83 4.06
CA PRO A 81 1.25 -4.75 3.32
C PRO A 81 0.20 -3.71 2.94
N VAL A 82 0.35 -2.51 3.48
CA VAL A 82 -0.32 -1.33 2.95
C VAL A 82 0.39 -0.96 1.65
N ASP A 83 -0.35 -0.80 0.55
CA ASP A 83 0.25 -0.29 -0.70
C ASP A 83 0.60 1.20 -0.51
N LEU A 84 1.85 1.42 -0.09
CA LEU A 84 2.45 2.73 0.16
C LEU A 84 3.11 3.32 -1.09
N LEU A 85 3.39 2.50 -2.11
CA LEU A 85 4.16 2.95 -3.27
C LEU A 85 3.51 4.15 -3.99
N PRO A 86 2.18 4.19 -4.22
CA PRO A 86 1.56 5.36 -4.84
C PRO A 86 1.65 6.64 -3.99
N MET A 87 1.70 6.50 -2.65
CA MET A 87 1.87 7.66 -1.77
C MET A 87 3.31 8.18 -1.81
N ILE A 88 4.29 7.27 -1.84
CA ILE A 88 5.71 7.62 -1.97
C ILE A 88 5.94 8.33 -3.30
N ASP A 89 5.49 7.74 -4.40
CA ASP A 89 5.58 8.33 -5.75
C ASP A 89 4.95 9.72 -5.81
N ALA A 90 3.73 9.88 -5.27
CA ALA A 90 3.04 11.16 -5.25
C ALA A 90 3.86 12.23 -4.52
N ARG A 91 4.40 11.92 -3.33
CA ARG A 91 5.20 12.87 -2.54
C ARG A 91 6.51 13.23 -3.24
N LEU A 92 7.19 12.26 -3.84
CA LEU A 92 8.42 12.50 -4.58
C LEU A 92 8.17 13.37 -5.82
N ALA A 93 7.10 13.10 -6.57
CA ALA A 93 6.73 13.87 -7.75
C ALA A 93 6.32 15.33 -7.41
N GLU A 94 5.70 15.56 -6.26
CA GLU A 94 5.39 16.91 -5.76
C GLU A 94 6.57 17.57 -5.00
N ARG A 95 7.69 16.87 -4.84
CA ARG A 95 8.85 17.30 -4.02
C ARG A 95 8.47 17.64 -2.58
N GLU A 96 7.46 16.96 -2.05
CA GLU A 96 7.03 17.04 -0.65
C GLU A 96 7.98 16.23 0.25
N THR A 97 9.18 16.77 0.42
CA THR A 97 10.21 16.25 1.34
C THR A 97 10.15 16.99 2.68
N ASP A 98 10.87 16.50 3.68
CA ASP A 98 11.02 17.17 4.98
C ASP A 98 11.84 18.48 4.91
N GLY A 99 12.37 18.80 3.72
CA GLY A 99 13.12 20.02 3.44
C GLY A 99 14.61 19.91 3.70
N TRP A 100 15.13 18.73 4.09
CA TRP A 100 16.56 18.53 4.33
C TRP A 100 17.12 17.38 3.49
N HIS A 101 18.26 17.61 2.83
CA HIS A 101 19.03 16.57 2.15
C HIS A 101 20.52 16.81 2.39
N TYR A 102 21.31 15.74 2.31
CA TYR A 102 22.76 15.86 2.31
C TYR A 102 23.22 16.61 1.05
N ALA A 103 24.11 17.60 1.19
CA ALA A 103 24.55 18.44 0.08
C ALA A 103 25.21 17.64 -1.07
N ASP A 104 25.84 16.51 -0.74
CA ASP A 104 26.51 15.63 -1.71
C ASP A 104 25.56 14.59 -2.32
N LEU A 105 24.32 14.52 -1.85
CA LEU A 105 23.30 13.61 -2.39
C LEU A 105 22.32 14.37 -3.30
N PRO A 106 21.85 13.72 -4.36
CA PRO A 106 20.78 14.28 -5.16
C PRO A 106 19.49 14.41 -4.33
N PRO A 107 18.57 15.31 -4.71
CA PRO A 107 17.24 15.40 -4.09
C PRO A 107 16.47 14.08 -4.23
N ASP A 108 15.50 13.86 -3.34
CA ASP A 108 14.80 12.57 -3.22
C ASP A 108 14.15 12.09 -4.53
N ASP A 109 13.61 13.00 -5.36
CA ASP A 109 13.01 12.69 -6.67
C ASP A 109 14.01 12.08 -7.65
N ARG A 110 15.32 12.25 -7.40
CA ARG A 110 16.43 11.68 -8.18
C ARG A 110 17.13 10.55 -7.43
N ALA A 111 17.28 10.67 -6.11
CA ALA A 111 17.92 9.65 -5.29
C ALA A 111 17.15 8.31 -5.33
N TRP A 112 15.82 8.36 -5.32
CA TRP A 112 14.97 7.16 -5.36
C TRP A 112 15.16 6.34 -6.65
N PRO A 113 14.94 6.89 -7.87
CA PRO A 113 15.19 6.14 -9.10
C PRO A 113 16.62 5.60 -9.21
N LEU A 114 17.63 6.38 -8.80
CA LEU A 114 19.03 5.93 -8.82
C LEU A 114 19.25 4.71 -7.92
N THR A 115 18.71 4.75 -6.70
CA THR A 115 18.84 3.65 -5.74
C THR A 115 18.11 2.39 -6.23
N LEU A 116 16.90 2.54 -6.78
CA LEU A 116 16.11 1.41 -7.25
C LEU A 116 16.78 0.70 -8.44
N ARG A 117 17.39 1.45 -9.36
CA ARG A 117 18.18 0.87 -10.46
C ARG A 117 19.38 0.10 -9.95
N ALA A 118 20.16 0.70 -9.05
CA ALA A 118 21.33 0.05 -8.46
C ALA A 118 20.95 -1.25 -7.72
N LEU A 119 19.84 -1.24 -6.98
CA LEU A 119 19.34 -2.44 -6.29
C LEU A 119 18.93 -3.56 -7.26
N ASP A 120 18.30 -3.22 -8.38
CA ASP A 120 17.91 -4.20 -9.40
C ASP A 120 19.13 -4.78 -10.14
N GLU A 121 20.11 -3.92 -10.47
CA GLU A 121 21.39 -4.32 -11.06
C GLU A 121 22.18 -5.27 -10.12
N ASP A 122 22.31 -4.90 -8.84
CA ASP A 122 22.97 -5.73 -7.82
C ASP A 122 22.27 -7.09 -7.67
N ALA A 123 20.93 -7.10 -7.65
CA ALA A 123 20.15 -8.33 -7.57
C ALA A 123 20.35 -9.24 -8.80
N GLY A 124 20.56 -8.67 -9.98
CA GLY A 124 20.90 -9.41 -11.20
C GLY A 124 22.33 -9.94 -11.23
N ALA A 125 23.27 -9.27 -10.55
CA ALA A 125 24.67 -9.68 -10.48
C ALA A 125 24.94 -10.81 -9.47
N LEU A 126 24.01 -11.09 -8.55
CA LEU A 126 24.16 -12.14 -7.55
C LEU A 126 24.19 -13.54 -8.20
N PRO A 127 25.23 -14.37 -7.95
CA PRO A 127 25.31 -15.73 -8.48
C PRO A 127 24.13 -16.58 -7.99
N GLY A 128 23.25 -17.01 -8.90
CA GLY A 128 22.12 -17.88 -8.59
C GLY A 128 20.81 -17.59 -9.33
N ARG A 129 20.73 -16.52 -10.13
CA ARG A 129 19.53 -16.19 -10.92
C ARG A 129 19.86 -16.16 -12.42
N SER A 130 19.70 -17.28 -13.10
CA SER A 130 19.69 -17.30 -14.57
C SER A 130 18.46 -16.56 -15.08
N PRO A 131 18.57 -15.65 -16.06
CA PRO A 131 17.40 -15.07 -16.71
C PRO A 131 16.66 -16.17 -17.49
N SER A 132 15.32 -16.22 -17.35
CA SER A 132 14.43 -17.00 -18.22
C SER A 132 13.99 -16.17 -19.42
#